data_AF-A0A4T0VAA7-F1
#
_entry.id   AF-A0A4T0VAA7-F1
#
_cell.length_a   1.000
_cell.length_b   1.000
_cell.length_c   1.000
_cell.angle_alpha   90.00
_cell.angle_beta   90.00
_cell.angle_gamma   90.00
#
_symmetry.space_group_name_H-M   'P 1'
#
loop_
_entity.id
_entity.type
_entity.pdbx_description
1 polymer ?
#
loop_
_entity_poly.entity_id
_entity_poly.type
_entity_poly.pdbx_seq_one_letter_code
_entity_poly.pdbx_strand_id
1 'polypeptide(L)'
;MSRPSRPSSRRRWLVIALATAVVAALAGTGVLVARRVLAEPPSRLSAAMELAPADAVRLTWTDWAAVRSELDATVSGSSSADDLDAFLGAAFDADLSAMSALISSAPVLQERYRLSPASLEWELYAQSRRGAVVLMGLPDDLDLDELRARLGRLGYRAPDTGDGVWDGGPELLPTIGSLTPELAYLRIDDEHRVLASSDQRAPLSPGEELRGAVAEPASGSSSADGSAGGIDAAVEALGEVVAAAVYSGDYACVGLALNQADAADQADGARLIEAAGGVHPLDAYAIGTQPGGSVRVTMALESEEAARADADSRSALASGQAPGQGGSFPDRFALDEATADGRVVTLGLSPRPGTFVLSDMASGPVLFATC
;
A
#
# COMPACT_ATOMS: atom_id res chain seq x y z
N MET A 1 -25.42 12.31 -73.20
CA MET A 1 -25.52 12.97 -71.88
C MET A 1 -25.81 11.90 -70.84
N SER A 2 -24.76 11.36 -70.20
CA SER A 2 -24.88 10.34 -69.15
C SER A 2 -25.28 11.02 -67.85
N ARG A 3 -26.44 10.64 -67.29
CA ARG A 3 -26.89 11.16 -66.00
C ARG A 3 -25.96 10.65 -64.89
N PRO A 4 -25.39 11.53 -64.04
CA PRO A 4 -24.60 11.09 -62.90
C PRO A 4 -25.49 10.38 -61.89
N SER A 5 -25.09 9.17 -61.51
CA SER A 5 -25.67 8.40 -60.42
C SER A 5 -25.54 9.21 -59.13
N ARG A 6 -26.67 9.72 -58.62
CA ARG A 6 -26.72 10.36 -57.30
C ARG A 6 -26.33 9.29 -56.26
N PRO A 7 -25.28 9.50 -55.45
CA PRO A 7 -24.99 8.58 -54.35
C PRO A 7 -26.22 8.49 -53.45
N SER A 8 -26.67 7.26 -53.18
CA SER A 8 -27.90 6.97 -52.45
C SER A 8 -27.91 7.69 -51.10
N SER A 9 -29.02 8.35 -50.76
CA SER A 9 -29.19 9.10 -49.50
C SER A 9 -28.84 8.27 -48.27
N ARG A 10 -29.03 6.94 -48.35
CA ARG A 10 -28.66 5.96 -47.32
C ARG A 10 -27.17 5.99 -46.95
N ARG A 11 -26.27 6.19 -47.93
CA ARG A 11 -24.82 6.22 -47.67
C ARG A 11 -24.39 7.50 -46.93
N ARG A 12 -25.09 8.61 -47.15
CA ARG A 12 -24.87 9.88 -46.41
C ARG A 12 -25.36 9.78 -44.97
N TRP A 13 -26.52 9.17 -44.74
CA TRP A 13 -27.03 8.95 -43.37
C TRP A 13 -26.18 7.97 -42.56
N LEU A 14 -25.66 6.91 -43.17
CA LEU A 14 -24.73 5.99 -42.51
C LEU A 14 -23.42 6.67 -42.09
N VAL A 15 -22.85 7.53 -42.95
CA VAL A 15 -21.63 8.28 -42.63
C VAL A 15 -21.87 9.28 -41.50
N ILE A 16 -23.02 9.97 -41.50
CA ILE A 16 -23.39 10.90 -40.43
C ILE A 16 -23.58 10.15 -39.10
N ALA A 17 -24.32 9.03 -39.10
CA ALA A 17 -24.54 8.23 -37.89
C ALA A 17 -23.22 7.69 -37.32
N LEU A 18 -22.31 7.21 -38.17
CA LEU A 18 -21.00 6.74 -37.76
C LEU A 18 -20.12 7.87 -37.20
N ALA A 19 -20.10 9.02 -37.86
CA ALA A 19 -19.34 10.18 -37.38
C ALA A 19 -19.85 10.68 -36.02
N THR A 20 -21.16 10.74 -35.83
CA THR A 20 -21.77 11.11 -34.54
C THR A 20 -21.45 10.09 -33.46
N ALA A 21 -21.49 8.80 -33.76
CA ALA A 21 -21.13 7.75 -32.81
C ALA A 21 -19.65 7.83 -32.39
N VAL A 22 -18.74 8.10 -33.32
CA VAL A 22 -17.31 8.27 -33.03
C VAL A 22 -17.06 9.52 -32.18
N VAL A 23 -17.70 10.65 -32.49
CA VAL A 23 -17.56 11.87 -31.69
C VAL A 23 -18.15 11.68 -30.29
N ALA A 24 -19.29 11.01 -30.16
CA ALA A 24 -19.87 10.70 -28.85
C ALA A 24 -18.99 9.73 -28.04
N ALA A 25 -18.38 8.74 -28.69
CA ALA A 25 -17.42 7.85 -28.05
C ALA A 25 -16.18 8.62 -27.58
N LEU A 26 -15.56 9.42 -28.44
CA LEU A 26 -14.37 10.22 -28.10
C LEU A 26 -14.65 11.24 -26.99
N ALA A 27 -15.81 11.91 -27.03
CA ALA A 27 -16.23 12.83 -25.97
C ALA A 27 -16.52 12.09 -24.66
N GLY A 28 -17.15 10.92 -24.72
CA GLY A 28 -17.40 10.07 -23.55
C GLY A 28 -16.10 9.59 -22.90
N THR A 29 -15.14 9.12 -23.70
CA THR A 29 -13.81 8.73 -23.23
C THR A 29 -13.07 9.93 -22.64
N GLY A 30 -13.11 11.10 -23.29
CA GLY A 30 -12.48 12.31 -22.79
C GLY A 30 -13.04 12.78 -21.44
N VAL A 31 -14.35 12.67 -21.23
CA VAL A 31 -14.98 13.00 -19.93
C VAL A 31 -14.62 11.99 -18.84
N LEU A 32 -14.53 10.69 -19.17
CA LEU A 32 -14.13 9.66 -18.21
C LEU A 32 -12.66 9.79 -17.79
N VAL A 33 -11.77 10.06 -18.76
CA VAL A 33 -10.36 10.32 -18.49
C VAL A 33 -10.20 11.60 -17.68
N ALA A 34 -10.87 12.69 -18.07
CA ALA A 34 -10.81 13.95 -17.32
C ALA A 34 -11.35 13.79 -15.89
N ARG A 35 -12.42 13.02 -15.68
CA ARG A 35 -12.93 12.74 -14.33
C ARG A 35 -11.97 11.91 -13.50
N ARG A 36 -11.25 10.94 -14.09
CA ARG A 36 -10.22 10.19 -13.37
C ARG A 36 -9.00 11.03 -13.04
N VAL A 37 -8.56 11.89 -13.95
CA VAL A 37 -7.41 12.77 -13.75
C VAL A 37 -7.71 13.88 -12.73
N LEU A 38 -8.98 14.27 -12.58
CA LEU A 38 -9.44 15.26 -11.61
C LEU A 38 -9.99 14.65 -10.32
N ALA A 39 -10.02 13.32 -10.19
CA ALA A 39 -10.46 12.68 -8.97
C ALA A 39 -9.32 12.80 -7.94
N GLU A 40 -9.64 13.36 -6.77
CA GLU A 40 -8.71 13.30 -5.64
C GLU A 40 -8.55 11.83 -5.21
N PRO A 41 -7.34 11.40 -4.81
CA PRO A 41 -7.13 10.06 -4.28
C PRO A 41 -8.10 9.80 -3.11
N PRO A 42 -8.68 8.60 -3.02
CA PRO A 42 -9.70 8.31 -2.01
C PRO A 42 -9.14 8.26 -0.58
N SER A 43 -7.81 8.18 -0.42
CA SER A 43 -7.13 8.25 0.86
C SER A 43 -5.68 8.77 0.75
N ARG A 44 -5.06 9.12 1.88
CA ARG A 44 -3.61 9.45 1.93
C ARG A 44 -2.74 8.29 1.50
N LEU A 45 -3.10 7.05 1.86
CA LEU A 45 -2.42 5.84 1.41
C LEU A 45 -2.47 5.73 -0.13
N SER A 46 -3.65 5.93 -0.73
CA SER A 46 -3.80 5.91 -2.18
C SER A 46 -2.92 6.97 -2.86
N ALA A 47 -2.87 8.18 -2.32
CA ALA A 47 -2.00 9.24 -2.83
C ALA A 47 -0.51 8.87 -2.74
N ALA A 48 -0.07 8.27 -1.62
CA ALA A 48 1.32 7.84 -1.47
C ALA A 48 1.69 6.69 -2.42
N MET A 49 0.74 5.79 -2.72
CA MET A 49 0.94 4.69 -3.67
C MET A 49 1.15 5.17 -5.11
N GLU A 50 0.61 6.32 -5.50
CA GLU A 50 0.88 6.92 -6.81
C GLU A 50 2.36 7.33 -6.98
N LEU A 51 3.07 7.52 -5.86
CA LEU A 51 4.51 7.81 -5.83
C LEU A 51 5.38 6.55 -5.73
N ALA A 52 4.77 5.38 -5.57
CA ALA A 52 5.48 4.11 -5.44
C ALA A 52 5.75 3.45 -6.82
N PRO A 53 6.67 2.48 -6.90
CA PRO A 53 6.88 1.68 -8.10
C PRO A 53 5.59 0.97 -8.53
N ALA A 54 5.27 1.01 -9.83
CA ALA A 54 4.04 0.42 -10.37
C ALA A 54 3.91 -1.09 -10.12
N ASP A 55 5.04 -1.79 -10.14
CA ASP A 55 5.20 -3.22 -9.92
C ASP A 55 5.40 -3.61 -8.45
N ALA A 56 5.12 -2.71 -7.49
CA ALA A 56 5.14 -3.04 -6.08
C ALA A 56 4.13 -4.15 -5.77
N VAL A 57 4.61 -5.22 -5.15
CA VAL A 57 3.82 -6.40 -4.76
C VAL A 57 3.59 -6.47 -3.26
N ARG A 58 4.36 -5.71 -2.49
CA ARG A 58 4.26 -5.61 -1.04
C ARG A 58 4.45 -4.17 -0.62
N LEU A 59 3.46 -3.62 0.07
CA LEU A 59 3.48 -2.28 0.61
C LEU A 59 3.14 -2.30 2.10
N THR A 60 3.80 -1.45 2.88
CA THR A 60 3.42 -1.18 4.27
C THR A 60 3.37 0.32 4.51
N TRP A 61 2.37 0.76 5.25
CA TRP A 61 2.01 2.17 5.44
C TRP A 61 1.97 2.53 6.91
N THR A 62 2.42 3.73 7.24
CA THR A 62 2.22 4.34 8.55
C THR A 62 2.02 5.85 8.39
N ASP A 63 0.84 6.35 8.73
CA ASP A 63 0.54 7.77 8.82
C ASP A 63 1.02 8.29 10.19
N TRP A 64 2.29 8.70 10.24
CA TRP A 64 2.91 9.17 11.48
C TRP A 64 2.21 10.37 12.10
N ALA A 65 1.58 11.24 11.30
CA ALA A 65 0.76 12.33 11.81
C ALA A 65 -0.52 11.79 12.50
N ALA A 66 -1.19 10.81 11.90
CA ALA A 66 -2.33 10.16 12.53
C ALA A 66 -1.93 9.36 13.77
N VAL A 67 -0.79 8.65 13.77
CA VAL A 67 -0.27 7.95 14.97
C VAL A 67 -0.05 8.93 16.13
N ARG A 68 0.55 10.10 15.87
CA ARG A 68 0.70 11.14 16.90
C ARG A 68 -0.66 11.61 17.42
N SER A 69 -1.65 11.78 16.54
CA SER A 69 -3.00 12.19 16.93
C SER A 69 -3.73 11.13 17.75
N GLU A 70 -3.66 9.85 17.36
CA GLU A 70 -4.33 8.73 18.08
C GLU A 70 -3.76 8.54 19.49
N LEU A 71 -2.48 8.87 19.69
CA LEU A 71 -1.78 8.74 20.97
C LEU A 71 -1.75 10.05 21.77
N ASP A 72 -2.38 11.13 21.29
CA ASP A 72 -2.28 12.48 21.84
C ASP A 72 -0.82 12.93 22.09
N ALA A 73 0.11 12.50 21.23
CA ALA A 73 1.54 12.69 21.40
C ALA A 73 2.00 14.04 20.83
N THR A 74 2.70 14.84 21.64
CA THR A 74 3.24 16.15 21.26
C THR A 74 4.70 16.11 20.81
N VAL A 75 5.14 14.98 20.26
CA VAL A 75 6.53 14.80 19.80
C VAL A 75 6.79 15.54 18.48
N SER A 76 8.03 15.93 18.27
CA SER A 76 8.49 16.65 17.06
C SER A 76 9.94 16.27 16.71
N GLY A 77 10.45 16.81 15.60
CA GLY A 77 11.87 16.67 15.20
C GLY A 77 12.89 17.30 16.17
N SER A 78 12.39 18.02 17.18
CA SER A 78 13.19 18.63 18.25
C SER A 78 13.07 17.92 19.61
N SER A 79 12.16 16.95 19.73
CA SER A 79 11.94 16.17 20.96
C SER A 79 13.19 15.37 21.34
N SER A 80 13.30 15.08 22.64
CA SER A 80 14.42 14.31 23.17
C SER A 80 14.37 12.85 22.70
N ALA A 81 15.48 12.13 22.86
CA ALA A 81 15.53 10.70 22.56
C ALA A 81 14.56 9.91 23.45
N ASP A 82 14.42 10.29 24.73
CA ASP A 82 13.50 9.64 25.68
C ASP A 82 12.03 9.87 25.28
N ASP A 83 11.68 11.07 24.82
CA ASP A 83 10.33 11.36 24.33
C ASP A 83 10.01 10.55 23.06
N LEU A 84 10.99 10.41 22.16
CA LEU A 84 10.84 9.59 20.96
C LEU A 84 10.68 8.10 21.31
N ASP A 85 11.50 7.58 22.21
CA ASP A 85 11.42 6.17 22.66
C ASP A 85 10.07 5.88 23.31
N ALA A 86 9.60 6.76 24.20
CA ALA A 86 8.27 6.64 24.81
C ALA A 86 7.14 6.67 23.77
N PHE A 87 7.24 7.55 22.77
CA PHE A 87 6.27 7.61 21.67
C PHE A 87 6.27 6.33 20.83
N LEU A 88 7.44 5.81 20.46
CA LEU A 88 7.54 4.57 19.68
C LEU A 88 7.07 3.35 20.48
N GLY A 89 7.33 3.31 21.79
CA GLY A 89 6.79 2.28 22.68
C GLY A 89 5.26 2.31 22.75
N ALA A 90 4.66 3.50 22.90
CA ALA A 90 3.20 3.64 22.88
C ALA A 90 2.58 3.27 21.51
N ALA A 91 3.25 3.62 20.41
CA ALA A 91 2.81 3.25 19.07
C ALA A 91 2.92 1.73 18.83
N PHE A 92 3.93 1.08 19.40
CA PHE A 92 4.03 -0.38 19.39
C PHE A 92 2.90 -1.02 20.19
N ASP A 93 2.67 -0.59 21.44
CA ASP A 93 1.62 -1.13 22.31
C ASP A 93 0.20 -0.96 21.72
N ALA A 94 0.01 0.04 20.86
CA ALA A 94 -1.23 0.29 20.13
C ALA A 94 -1.31 -0.44 18.77
N ASP A 95 -0.30 -1.24 18.40
CA ASP A 95 -0.18 -1.94 17.12
C ASP A 95 -0.20 -1.00 15.89
N LEU A 96 0.35 0.22 16.05
CA LEU A 96 0.36 1.25 15.02
C LEU A 96 1.73 1.41 14.33
N SER A 97 2.81 0.95 14.95
CA SER A 97 4.17 1.11 14.44
C SER A 97 4.73 -0.12 13.72
N ALA A 98 4.02 -1.26 13.78
CA ALA A 98 4.52 -2.54 13.30
C ALA A 98 4.83 -2.57 11.79
N MET A 99 4.17 -1.70 11.04
CA MET A 99 4.30 -1.61 9.58
C MET A 99 5.45 -0.70 9.11
N SER A 100 6.11 0.00 10.03
CA SER A 100 7.20 0.92 9.70
C SER A 100 8.54 0.19 9.54
N ALA A 101 9.29 0.58 8.51
CA ALA A 101 10.68 0.21 8.27
C ALA A 101 11.67 1.12 9.01
N LEU A 102 11.22 2.24 9.58
CA LEU A 102 12.09 3.26 10.19
C LEU A 102 12.34 3.08 11.69
N ILE A 103 11.58 2.25 12.39
CA ILE A 103 11.61 2.16 13.87
C ILE A 103 13.04 1.98 14.42
N SER A 104 13.82 1.06 13.85
CA SER A 104 15.18 0.78 14.30
C SER A 104 16.18 1.90 13.97
N SER A 105 15.91 2.68 12.92
CA SER A 105 16.71 3.85 12.52
C SER A 105 16.28 5.14 13.22
N ALA A 106 15.08 5.18 13.82
CA ALA A 106 14.43 6.39 14.29
C ALA A 106 15.27 7.24 15.27
N PRO A 107 15.98 6.67 16.27
CA PRO A 107 16.81 7.47 17.17
C PRO A 107 17.95 8.19 16.43
N VAL A 108 18.60 7.52 15.49
CA VAL A 108 19.71 8.09 14.70
C VAL A 108 19.17 9.10 13.69
N LEU A 109 18.04 8.82 13.05
CA LEU A 109 17.37 9.76 12.16
C LEU A 109 17.02 11.06 12.92
N GLN A 110 16.45 10.96 14.12
CA GLN A 110 16.13 12.13 14.95
C GLN A 110 17.37 12.95 15.30
N GLU A 111 18.43 12.29 15.78
CA GLU A 111 19.64 12.97 16.23
C GLU A 111 20.42 13.59 15.06
N ARG A 112 20.60 12.82 13.99
CA ARG A 112 21.55 13.13 12.90
C ARG A 112 20.90 13.79 11.70
N TYR A 113 19.65 13.46 11.39
CA TYR A 113 18.91 13.99 10.23
C TYR A 113 17.86 15.01 10.64
N ARG A 114 17.49 15.09 11.94
CA ARG A 114 16.32 15.84 12.46
C ARG A 114 15.02 15.48 11.75
N LEU A 115 14.93 14.22 11.34
CA LEU A 115 13.73 13.60 10.78
C LEU A 115 13.52 12.31 11.55
N SER A 116 12.29 11.97 11.90
CA SER A 116 11.97 10.69 12.52
C SER A 116 10.46 10.46 12.45
N PRO A 117 9.94 9.30 12.88
CA PRO A 117 8.51 9.13 13.15
C PRO A 117 7.85 10.26 13.97
N ALA A 118 8.60 11.00 14.78
CA ALA A 118 8.07 12.14 15.53
C ALA A 118 7.84 13.39 14.67
N SER A 119 8.40 13.48 13.46
CA SER A 119 8.29 14.65 12.58
C SER A 119 7.79 14.35 11.17
N LEU A 120 7.92 13.11 10.71
CA LEU A 120 7.42 12.70 9.39
C LEU A 120 5.90 12.78 9.36
N GLU A 121 5.37 13.08 8.19
CA GLU A 121 3.92 13.05 7.94
C GLU A 121 3.44 11.61 7.80
N TRP A 122 4.15 10.83 6.99
CA TRP A 122 3.83 9.44 6.70
C TRP A 122 5.04 8.68 6.19
N GLU A 123 4.91 7.36 6.14
CA GLU A 123 5.87 6.42 5.63
C GLU A 123 5.17 5.37 4.76
N LEU A 124 5.73 5.07 3.58
CA LEU A 124 5.33 3.97 2.72
C LEU A 124 6.57 3.17 2.33
N TYR A 125 6.68 1.93 2.81
CA TYR A 125 7.62 0.96 2.24
C TYR A 125 6.94 0.26 1.07
N ALA A 126 7.62 0.19 -0.07
CA ALA A 126 7.14 -0.50 -1.27
C ALA A 126 8.24 -1.41 -1.83
N GLN A 127 7.93 -2.69 -2.01
CA GLN A 127 8.82 -3.70 -2.52
C GLN A 127 8.29 -4.29 -3.83
N SER A 128 9.15 -4.34 -4.84
CA SER A 128 8.94 -5.04 -6.10
C SER A 128 10.01 -6.11 -6.30
N ARG A 129 9.99 -6.78 -7.46
CA ARG A 129 11.06 -7.72 -7.85
C ARG A 129 12.38 -7.03 -8.14
N ARG A 130 12.39 -5.70 -8.35
CA ARG A 130 13.55 -4.91 -8.72
C ARG A 130 14.26 -4.25 -7.54
N GLY A 131 13.59 -4.19 -6.38
CA GLY A 131 14.14 -3.60 -5.17
C GLY A 131 13.04 -3.13 -4.22
N ALA A 132 13.45 -2.45 -3.16
CA ALA A 132 12.53 -1.82 -2.23
C ALA A 132 12.84 -0.33 -2.08
N VAL A 133 11.80 0.45 -1.84
CA VAL A 133 11.90 1.87 -1.53
C VAL A 133 11.12 2.17 -0.24
N VAL A 134 11.67 3.04 0.60
CA VAL A 134 10.91 3.69 1.68
C VAL A 134 10.69 5.13 1.26
N LEU A 135 9.42 5.50 1.06
CA LEU A 135 8.98 6.86 0.80
C LEU A 135 8.57 7.50 2.12
N MET A 136 9.11 8.68 2.41
CA MET A 136 8.85 9.42 3.63
C MET A 136 8.25 10.78 3.29
N GLY A 137 7.01 11.02 3.71
CA GLY A 137 6.37 12.32 3.61
C GLY A 137 7.02 13.32 4.57
N LEU A 138 7.57 14.41 4.04
CA LEU A 138 8.24 15.45 4.81
C LEU A 138 7.23 16.53 5.23
N PRO A 139 7.36 17.12 6.43
CA PRO A 139 6.46 18.17 6.86
C PRO A 139 6.63 19.44 6.00
N ASP A 140 5.56 20.20 5.80
CA ASP A 140 5.50 21.34 4.88
C ASP A 140 6.49 22.46 5.21
N ASP A 141 6.84 22.61 6.49
CA ASP A 141 7.73 23.65 7.01
C ASP A 141 9.21 23.23 7.03
N LEU A 142 9.55 21.99 6.63
CA LEU A 142 10.93 21.55 6.55
C LEU A 142 11.72 22.30 5.47
N ASP A 143 12.87 22.86 5.85
CA ASP A 143 13.84 23.42 4.92
C ASP A 143 14.62 22.29 4.21
N LEU A 144 14.30 22.07 2.93
CA LEU A 144 14.93 21.03 2.11
C LEU A 144 16.40 21.34 1.78
N ASP A 145 16.79 22.61 1.72
CA ASP A 145 18.18 22.99 1.47
C ASP A 145 19.05 22.70 2.69
N GLU A 146 18.53 22.94 3.90
CA GLU A 146 19.21 22.53 5.14
C GLU A 146 19.25 21.00 5.28
N LEU A 147 18.22 20.27 4.85
CA LEU A 147 18.28 18.80 4.77
C LEU A 147 19.42 18.34 3.84
N ARG A 148 19.52 18.89 2.62
CA ARG A 148 20.61 18.58 1.68
C ARG A 148 21.98 18.91 2.25
N ALA A 149 22.12 20.09 2.87
CA ALA A 149 23.37 20.49 3.51
C ALA A 149 23.75 19.51 4.63
N ARG A 150 22.77 19.01 5.38
CA ARG A 150 22.96 17.99 6.42
C ARG A 150 23.39 16.65 5.85
N LEU A 151 22.76 16.17 4.77
CA LEU A 151 23.19 14.94 4.08
C LEU A 151 24.66 15.04 3.65
N GLY A 152 25.09 16.19 3.10
CA GLY A 152 26.49 16.45 2.78
C GLY A 152 27.42 16.40 3.99
N ARG A 153 27.01 16.96 5.14
CA ARG A 153 27.78 16.88 6.40
C ARG A 153 27.86 15.47 6.97
N LEU A 154 26.83 14.66 6.73
CA LEU A 154 26.79 13.25 7.12
C LEU A 154 27.64 12.36 6.21
N GLY A 155 28.13 12.87 5.08
CA GLY A 155 29.03 12.16 4.18
C GLY A 155 28.37 11.58 2.92
N TYR A 156 27.07 11.83 2.72
CA TYR A 156 26.43 11.49 1.44
C TYR A 156 27.02 12.33 0.32
N ARG A 157 27.31 11.68 -0.81
CA ARG A 157 27.75 12.37 -2.02
C ARG A 157 26.55 12.94 -2.75
N ALA A 158 26.58 14.24 -3.00
CA ALA A 158 25.53 14.92 -3.74
C ALA A 158 25.45 14.41 -5.20
N PRO A 159 24.24 14.35 -5.78
CA PRO A 159 24.06 14.08 -7.21
C PRO A 159 24.53 15.25 -8.10
N ASP A 160 24.75 14.96 -9.38
CA ASP A 160 25.09 15.97 -10.39
C ASP A 160 23.87 16.83 -10.80
N THR A 161 22.66 16.32 -10.60
CA THR A 161 21.38 16.98 -10.89
C THR A 161 20.58 17.19 -9.59
N GLY A 162 19.71 18.20 -9.55
CA GLY A 162 18.94 18.53 -8.34
C GLY A 162 17.98 17.42 -7.88
N ASP A 163 17.51 16.60 -8.82
CA ASP A 163 16.60 15.46 -8.65
C ASP A 163 17.33 14.09 -8.58
N GLY A 164 18.67 14.11 -8.58
CA GLY A 164 19.45 12.88 -8.59
C GLY A 164 19.52 12.18 -7.23
N VAL A 165 20.16 11.01 -7.23
CA VAL A 165 20.31 10.16 -6.04
C VAL A 165 21.57 10.54 -5.27
N TRP A 166 21.41 10.87 -3.99
CA TRP A 166 22.48 11.02 -3.01
C TRP A 166 23.04 9.65 -2.64
N ASP A 167 24.36 9.52 -2.67
CA ASP A 167 25.06 8.25 -2.52
C ASP A 167 25.79 8.22 -1.17
N GLY A 168 25.25 7.45 -0.22
CA GLY A 168 25.94 7.10 1.01
C GLY A 168 26.67 5.77 0.90
N GLY A 169 26.04 4.78 0.24
CA GLY A 169 26.55 3.43 0.12
C GLY A 169 26.59 2.66 1.46
N PRO A 170 26.89 1.36 1.43
CA PRO A 170 26.81 0.50 2.63
C PRO A 170 27.88 0.80 3.68
N GLU A 171 28.98 1.46 3.30
CA GLU A 171 30.10 1.79 4.17
C GLU A 171 29.81 3.02 5.05
N LEU A 172 28.93 3.93 4.60
CA LEU A 172 28.66 5.19 5.31
C LEU A 172 27.76 4.97 6.52
N LEU A 173 26.70 4.17 6.39
CA LEU A 173 25.68 4.01 7.41
C LEU A 173 26.25 3.65 8.79
N PRO A 174 27.16 2.66 8.93
CA PRO A 174 27.76 2.32 10.22
C PRO A 174 28.57 3.44 10.87
N THR A 175 29.05 4.42 10.07
CA THR A 175 29.78 5.59 10.59
C THR A 175 28.85 6.68 11.14
N ILE A 176 27.61 6.73 10.65
CA ILE A 176 26.57 7.66 11.12
C ILE A 176 25.92 7.10 12.39
N GLY A 177 25.61 5.81 12.40
CA GLY A 177 25.00 5.13 13.54
C GLY A 177 24.32 3.81 13.15
N SER A 178 23.44 3.33 14.01
CA SER A 178 22.61 2.16 13.72
C SER A 178 21.46 2.54 12.79
N LEU A 179 21.72 2.53 11.48
CA LEU A 179 20.75 2.78 10.42
C LEU A 179 20.51 1.50 9.62
N THR A 180 19.29 1.34 9.14
CA THR A 180 18.95 0.23 8.24
C THR A 180 19.53 0.46 6.83
N PRO A 181 19.82 -0.62 6.07
CA PRO A 181 20.42 -0.51 4.74
C PRO A 181 19.61 0.36 3.75
N GLU A 182 18.30 0.48 3.94
CA GLU A 182 17.40 1.26 3.09
C GLU A 182 17.77 2.75 3.04
N LEU A 183 18.59 3.25 3.97
CA LEU A 183 19.05 4.64 3.96
C LEU A 183 20.35 4.86 3.17
N ALA A 184 20.88 3.84 2.49
CA ALA A 184 22.14 3.93 1.76
C ALA A 184 22.08 4.90 0.58
N TYR A 185 20.93 4.98 -0.09
CA TYR A 185 20.68 5.87 -1.22
C TYR A 185 19.44 6.70 -0.94
N LEU A 186 19.51 8.01 -1.22
CA LEU A 186 18.43 8.95 -0.93
C LEU A 186 18.10 9.79 -2.15
N ARG A 187 16.82 10.08 -2.38
CA ARG A 187 16.36 11.05 -3.37
C ARG A 187 15.33 11.96 -2.72
N ILE A 188 15.47 13.26 -2.95
CA ILE A 188 14.51 14.27 -2.47
C ILE A 188 13.66 14.70 -3.66
N ASP A 189 12.35 14.57 -3.52
CA ASP A 189 11.34 15.09 -4.45
C ASP A 189 10.78 16.39 -3.85
N ASP A 190 11.20 17.54 -4.40
CA ASP A 190 10.77 18.86 -3.92
C ASP A 190 9.29 19.14 -4.23
N GLU A 191 8.75 18.58 -5.30
CA GLU A 191 7.37 18.82 -5.74
C GLU A 191 6.39 18.15 -4.79
N HIS A 192 6.64 16.89 -4.46
CA HIS A 192 5.78 16.09 -3.59
C HIS A 192 6.20 16.14 -2.11
N ARG A 193 7.32 16.83 -1.80
CA ARG A 193 7.95 16.86 -0.47
C ARG A 193 8.21 15.46 0.11
N VAL A 194 8.80 14.60 -0.70
CA VAL A 194 9.10 13.21 -0.31
C VAL A 194 10.61 12.96 -0.25
N LEU A 195 11.06 12.31 0.81
CA LEU A 195 12.37 11.67 0.86
C LEU A 195 12.20 10.19 0.52
N ALA A 196 12.68 9.78 -0.65
CA ALA A 196 12.73 8.39 -1.06
C ALA A 196 14.09 7.80 -0.68
N SER A 197 14.09 6.57 -0.16
CA SER A 197 15.31 5.86 0.22
C SER A 197 15.29 4.40 -0.22
N SER A 198 16.46 3.83 -0.49
CA SER A 198 16.63 2.44 -0.88
C SER A 198 18.03 1.92 -0.50
N ASP A 199 18.15 0.60 -0.37
CA ASP A 199 19.43 -0.10 -0.25
C ASP A 199 20.17 -0.19 -1.60
N GLN A 200 19.49 0.18 -2.69
CA GLN A 200 20.01 0.17 -4.04
C GLN A 200 19.76 1.51 -4.75
N ARG A 201 20.67 1.88 -5.64
CA ARG A 201 20.52 3.11 -6.44
C ARG A 201 19.47 3.00 -7.53
N ALA A 202 19.29 1.81 -8.12
CA ALA A 202 18.46 1.61 -9.30
C ALA A 202 16.98 2.01 -9.09
N PRO A 203 16.31 1.59 -7.99
CA PRO A 203 14.90 1.96 -7.75
C PRO A 203 14.63 3.46 -7.57
N LEU A 204 15.68 4.24 -7.29
CA LEU A 204 15.58 5.70 -7.09
C LEU A 204 15.98 6.51 -8.32
N SER A 205 16.50 5.87 -9.38
CA SER A 205 17.06 6.58 -10.52
C SER A 205 15.98 7.30 -11.33
N PRO A 206 16.18 8.56 -11.76
CA PRO A 206 15.22 9.28 -12.60
C PRO A 206 14.91 8.50 -13.88
N GLY A 207 13.62 8.31 -14.19
CA GLY A 207 13.16 7.59 -15.38
C GLY A 207 12.71 6.14 -15.15
N GLU A 208 12.86 5.60 -13.94
CA GLU A 208 12.01 4.47 -13.53
C GLU A 208 10.59 5.01 -13.30
N GLU A 209 9.61 4.47 -14.04
CA GLU A 209 8.21 4.90 -14.00
C GLU A 209 7.63 4.63 -12.60
N LEU A 210 7.69 5.65 -11.73
CA LEU A 210 6.72 5.81 -10.66
C LEU A 210 5.33 5.83 -11.30
N ARG A 211 4.27 5.44 -10.57
CA ARG A 211 2.88 5.35 -11.09
C ARG A 211 2.28 6.68 -11.61
N GLY A 212 3.09 7.74 -11.75
CA GLY A 212 2.75 9.04 -12.33
C GLY A 212 1.79 8.90 -13.51
N ALA A 213 0.66 9.58 -13.37
CA ALA A 213 -0.55 9.49 -14.16
C ALA A 213 -0.34 9.19 -15.66
N VAL A 214 -1.26 8.36 -16.18
CA VAL A 214 -1.41 7.86 -17.57
C VAL A 214 -0.81 6.46 -17.82
N ALA A 215 -1.34 5.46 -17.11
CA ALA A 215 -1.53 4.15 -17.72
C ALA A 215 -2.96 4.09 -18.30
N GLU A 216 -3.10 4.13 -19.62
CA GLU A 216 -4.37 3.83 -20.26
C GLU A 216 -4.81 2.41 -19.86
N PRO A 217 -6.06 2.19 -19.44
CA PRO A 217 -6.53 0.84 -19.19
C PRO A 217 -6.56 0.10 -20.53
N ALA A 218 -5.60 -0.80 -20.73
CA ALA A 218 -5.67 -1.77 -21.81
C ALA A 218 -6.95 -2.57 -21.61
N SER A 219 -7.91 -2.32 -22.50
CA SER A 219 -9.19 -3.02 -22.54
C SER A 219 -8.96 -4.52 -22.72
N GLY A 220 -9.33 -5.31 -21.72
CA GLY A 220 -9.75 -6.70 -21.90
C GLY A 220 -8.67 -7.77 -22.02
N SER A 221 -7.61 -7.72 -21.22
CA SER A 221 -6.78 -8.90 -20.97
C SER A 221 -6.62 -9.14 -19.48
N SER A 222 -7.03 -10.33 -19.02
CA SER A 222 -6.48 -10.97 -17.84
C SER A 222 -4.95 -10.80 -17.87
N SER A 223 -4.41 -10.03 -16.94
CA SER A 223 -2.98 -9.73 -16.86
C SER A 223 -2.23 -11.03 -16.60
N ALA A 224 -1.62 -11.59 -17.65
CA ALA A 224 -0.82 -12.81 -17.58
C ALA A 224 0.59 -12.58 -16.99
N ASP A 225 0.84 -11.41 -16.40
CA ASP A 225 2.14 -10.89 -15.98
C ASP A 225 2.22 -10.49 -14.49
N GLY A 226 1.18 -10.75 -13.69
CA GLY A 226 1.25 -10.56 -12.23
C GLY A 226 1.29 -9.10 -11.78
N SER A 227 0.89 -8.15 -12.63
CA SER A 227 0.77 -6.73 -12.24
C SER A 227 -0.60 -6.43 -11.63
N ALA A 228 -0.61 -6.04 -10.36
CA ALA A 228 -1.53 -5.07 -9.73
C ALA A 228 -3.06 -5.16 -9.98
N GLY A 229 -3.60 -6.30 -10.40
CA GLY A 229 -5.00 -6.50 -10.75
C GLY A 229 -5.99 -6.50 -9.57
N GLY A 230 -5.78 -5.69 -8.53
CA GLY A 230 -6.67 -5.69 -7.37
C GLY A 230 -6.22 -4.82 -6.20
N ILE A 231 -4.94 -4.41 -6.18
CA ILE A 231 -4.38 -3.58 -5.10
C ILE A 231 -5.17 -2.28 -4.95
N ASP A 232 -5.43 -1.57 -6.06
CA ASP A 232 -6.13 -0.28 -6.01
C ASP A 232 -7.57 -0.46 -5.48
N ALA A 233 -8.26 -1.53 -5.90
CA ALA A 233 -9.61 -1.84 -5.41
C ALA A 233 -9.62 -2.25 -3.93
N ALA A 234 -8.63 -3.03 -3.48
CA ALA A 234 -8.49 -3.41 -2.08
C ALA A 234 -8.22 -2.17 -1.20
N VAL A 235 -7.35 -1.26 -1.64
CA VAL A 235 -7.01 -0.03 -0.92
C VAL A 235 -8.18 0.96 -0.92
N GLU A 236 -8.90 1.11 -2.03
CA GLU A 236 -10.12 1.92 -2.09
C GLU A 236 -11.16 1.45 -1.07
N ALA A 237 -11.41 0.14 -1.00
CA ALA A 237 -12.31 -0.45 -0.01
C ALA A 237 -11.77 -0.37 1.44
N LEU A 238 -10.44 -0.33 1.61
CA LEU A 238 -9.81 -0.20 2.93
C LEU A 238 -10.15 1.17 3.53
N GLY A 239 -10.11 2.21 2.69
CA GLY A 239 -10.38 3.60 3.07
C GLY A 239 -9.23 4.24 3.87
N GLU A 240 -9.56 5.22 4.70
CA GLU A 240 -8.59 5.90 5.55
C GLU A 240 -8.06 4.98 6.66
N VAL A 241 -6.72 4.93 6.78
CA VAL A 241 -5.99 4.05 7.71
C VAL A 241 -4.77 4.75 8.30
N VAL A 242 -4.51 4.47 9.57
CA VAL A 242 -3.34 4.94 10.33
C VAL A 242 -2.12 4.09 10.03
N ALA A 243 -2.29 2.77 9.94
CA ALA A 243 -1.24 1.83 9.58
C ALA A 243 -1.83 0.70 8.75
N ALA A 244 -1.10 0.20 7.75
CA ALA A 244 -1.61 -0.85 6.87
C ALA A 244 -0.52 -1.72 6.24
N ALA A 245 -0.92 -2.92 5.84
CA ALA A 245 -0.19 -3.81 4.94
C ALA A 245 -1.02 -4.09 3.69
N VAL A 246 -0.40 -4.03 2.52
CA VAL A 246 -1.05 -4.23 1.22
C VAL A 246 -0.20 -5.14 0.35
N TYR A 247 -0.76 -6.23 -0.12
CA TYR A 247 -0.07 -7.28 -0.87
C TYR A 247 -0.78 -7.58 -2.19
N SER A 248 0.00 -7.88 -3.24
CA SER A 248 -0.55 -8.56 -4.41
C SER A 248 -1.03 -9.96 -4.04
N GLY A 249 -1.93 -10.51 -4.83
CA GLY A 249 -2.43 -11.88 -4.68
C GLY A 249 -1.32 -12.91 -4.58
N ASP A 250 -0.38 -12.90 -5.53
CA ASP A 250 0.79 -13.79 -5.53
C ASP A 250 1.60 -13.70 -4.23
N TYR A 251 1.81 -12.49 -3.71
CA TYR A 251 2.55 -12.30 -2.47
C TYR A 251 1.74 -12.81 -1.27
N ALA A 252 0.45 -12.46 -1.18
CA ALA A 252 -0.43 -12.89 -0.10
C ALA A 252 -0.57 -14.42 -0.05
N CYS A 253 -0.81 -15.07 -1.20
CA CYS A 253 -0.95 -16.53 -1.32
C CYS A 253 0.33 -17.31 -0.97
N VAL A 254 1.49 -16.65 -0.84
CA VAL A 254 2.74 -17.28 -0.39
C VAL A 254 3.09 -16.86 1.04
N GLY A 255 2.95 -15.57 1.35
CA GLY A 255 3.33 -14.97 2.62
C GLY A 255 2.34 -15.24 3.75
N LEU A 256 1.06 -15.42 3.42
CA LEU A 256 -0.02 -15.64 4.37
C LEU A 256 -0.61 -17.05 4.33
N ALA A 257 -0.09 -17.93 3.47
CA ALA A 257 -0.64 -19.27 3.30
C ALA A 257 -0.34 -20.20 4.48
N LEU A 258 -1.24 -21.15 4.69
CA LEU A 258 -1.10 -22.23 5.68
C LEU A 258 0.07 -23.18 5.40
N ASN A 259 0.64 -23.19 4.20
CA ASN A 259 1.79 -24.04 3.88
C ASN A 259 3.03 -23.74 4.74
N GLN A 260 3.05 -22.57 5.41
CA GLN A 260 4.08 -22.20 6.40
C GLN A 260 3.83 -22.80 7.79
N ALA A 261 2.61 -23.29 8.07
CA ALA A 261 2.24 -23.93 9.33
C ALA A 261 2.69 -25.41 9.37
N ASP A 262 2.59 -26.05 10.54
CA ASP A 262 2.89 -27.47 10.64
C ASP A 262 1.84 -28.36 9.95
N ALA A 263 2.15 -29.65 9.78
CA ALA A 263 1.27 -30.56 9.05
C ALA A 263 -0.10 -30.79 9.72
N ALA A 264 -0.18 -30.64 11.05
CA ALA A 264 -1.45 -30.79 11.76
C ALA A 264 -2.32 -29.55 11.54
N ASP A 265 -1.75 -28.36 11.66
CA ASP A 265 -2.42 -27.09 11.38
C ASP A 265 -2.88 -26.98 9.92
N GLN A 266 -2.07 -27.46 8.97
CA GLN A 266 -2.46 -27.53 7.56
C GLN A 266 -3.68 -28.43 7.34
N ALA A 267 -3.71 -29.60 7.97
CA ALA A 267 -4.84 -30.53 7.86
C ALA A 267 -6.10 -29.96 8.51
N ASP A 268 -5.96 -29.31 9.66
CA ASP A 268 -7.07 -28.68 10.37
C ASP A 268 -7.62 -27.47 9.59
N GLY A 269 -6.74 -26.64 9.05
CA GLY A 269 -7.09 -25.53 8.15
C GLY A 269 -7.83 -25.99 6.91
N ALA A 270 -7.36 -27.05 6.24
CA ALA A 270 -8.04 -27.62 5.08
C ALA A 270 -9.47 -28.07 5.40
N ARG A 271 -9.68 -28.72 6.56
CA ARG A 271 -11.04 -29.10 7.01
C ARG A 271 -11.92 -27.88 7.29
N LEU A 272 -11.36 -26.83 7.88
CA LEU A 272 -12.10 -25.59 8.17
C LEU A 272 -12.50 -24.87 6.87
N ILE A 273 -11.60 -24.80 5.89
CA ILE A 273 -11.88 -24.23 4.55
C ILE A 273 -12.98 -25.03 3.86
N GLU A 274 -12.90 -26.37 3.84
CA GLU A 274 -13.93 -27.21 3.25
C GLU A 274 -15.29 -27.02 3.96
N ALA A 275 -15.30 -26.97 5.29
CA ALA A 275 -16.50 -26.74 6.08
C ALA A 275 -17.11 -25.34 5.86
N ALA A 276 -16.28 -24.34 5.55
CA ALA A 276 -16.72 -22.98 5.23
C ALA A 276 -17.27 -22.84 3.80
N GLY A 277 -17.12 -23.86 2.94
CA GLY A 277 -17.57 -23.82 1.55
C GLY A 277 -16.46 -23.53 0.52
N GLY A 278 -15.20 -23.54 0.95
CA GLY A 278 -14.04 -23.21 0.11
C GLY A 278 -13.71 -21.71 0.11
N VAL A 279 -12.56 -21.38 -0.48
CA VAL A 279 -12.11 -19.99 -0.72
C VAL A 279 -11.53 -19.89 -2.13
N HIS A 280 -11.55 -18.68 -2.69
CA HIS A 280 -10.96 -18.40 -3.99
C HIS A 280 -9.58 -17.72 -3.87
N PRO A 281 -8.70 -17.86 -4.88
CA PRO A 281 -7.45 -17.12 -4.94
C PRO A 281 -7.65 -15.61 -4.88
N LEU A 282 -6.67 -14.93 -4.30
CA LEU A 282 -6.63 -13.49 -4.15
C LEU A 282 -5.99 -12.81 -5.37
N ASP A 283 -6.55 -11.69 -5.80
CA ASP A 283 -5.87 -10.72 -6.67
C ASP A 283 -5.07 -9.70 -5.84
N ALA A 284 -5.57 -9.38 -4.64
CA ALA A 284 -4.88 -8.56 -3.65
C ALA A 284 -5.44 -8.77 -2.24
N TYR A 285 -4.62 -8.47 -1.25
CA TYR A 285 -4.97 -8.45 0.17
C TYR A 285 -4.54 -7.13 0.77
N ALA A 286 -5.37 -6.52 1.59
CA ALA A 286 -4.97 -5.42 2.45
C ALA A 286 -5.57 -5.56 3.84
N ILE A 287 -4.84 -5.07 4.82
CA ILE A 287 -5.31 -4.92 6.20
C ILE A 287 -4.82 -3.58 6.72
N GLY A 288 -5.65 -2.88 7.48
CA GLY A 288 -5.26 -1.63 8.09
C GLY A 288 -6.05 -1.27 9.33
N THR A 289 -5.39 -0.60 10.25
CA THR A 289 -5.98 0.01 11.43
C THR A 289 -6.56 1.36 11.04
N GLN A 290 -7.85 1.54 11.25
CA GLN A 290 -8.58 2.78 11.01
C GLN A 290 -8.41 3.74 12.18
N PRO A 291 -8.68 5.05 12.00
CA PRO A 291 -8.79 5.97 13.11
C PRO A 291 -9.76 5.46 14.19
N GLY A 292 -9.37 5.54 15.46
CA GLY A 292 -10.13 4.98 16.58
C GLY A 292 -9.92 3.47 16.84
N GLY A 293 -9.06 2.80 16.07
CA GLY A 293 -8.52 1.47 16.42
C GLY A 293 -9.29 0.25 15.90
N SER A 294 -10.37 0.43 15.13
CA SER A 294 -10.96 -0.70 14.39
C SER A 294 -10.01 -1.15 13.28
N VAL A 295 -10.05 -2.43 12.92
CA VAL A 295 -9.23 -2.99 11.84
C VAL A 295 -10.12 -3.41 10.69
N ARG A 296 -9.70 -3.10 9.47
CA ARG A 296 -10.37 -3.54 8.26
C ARG A 296 -9.46 -4.42 7.44
N VAL A 297 -10.01 -5.53 6.94
CA VAL A 297 -9.36 -6.40 5.95
C VAL A 297 -10.13 -6.29 4.65
N THR A 298 -9.43 -6.10 3.53
CA THR A 298 -10.02 -6.11 2.19
C THR A 298 -9.29 -7.09 1.28
N MET A 299 -10.05 -7.82 0.48
CA MET A 299 -9.57 -8.94 -0.31
C MET A 299 -10.19 -8.81 -1.69
N ALA A 300 -9.37 -8.51 -2.70
CA ALA A 300 -9.82 -8.45 -4.08
C ALA A 300 -9.74 -9.84 -4.71
N LEU A 301 -10.75 -10.23 -5.48
CA LEU A 301 -10.87 -11.53 -6.14
C LEU A 301 -11.16 -11.37 -7.63
N GLU A 302 -11.06 -12.47 -8.39
CA GLU A 302 -11.26 -12.46 -9.84
C GLU A 302 -12.64 -11.94 -10.28
N SER A 303 -13.69 -12.21 -9.49
CA SER A 303 -15.08 -11.91 -9.86
C SER A 303 -15.97 -11.53 -8.67
N GLU A 304 -17.11 -10.90 -8.97
CA GLU A 304 -18.13 -10.57 -7.97
C GLU A 304 -18.78 -11.84 -7.41
N GLU A 305 -18.95 -12.87 -8.23
CA GLU A 305 -19.43 -14.19 -7.79
C GLU A 305 -18.49 -14.82 -6.76
N ALA A 306 -17.18 -14.76 -7.01
CA ALA A 306 -16.17 -15.23 -6.07
C ALA A 306 -16.22 -14.42 -4.77
N ALA A 307 -16.32 -13.09 -4.84
CA ALA A 307 -16.42 -12.24 -3.66
C ALA A 307 -17.67 -12.52 -2.82
N ARG A 308 -18.84 -12.67 -3.45
CA ARG A 308 -20.08 -13.01 -2.73
C ARG A 308 -19.98 -14.36 -2.02
N ALA A 309 -19.38 -15.37 -2.65
CA ALA A 309 -19.16 -16.67 -2.03
C ALA A 309 -18.13 -16.60 -0.88
N ASP A 310 -17.00 -15.91 -1.11
CA ASP A 310 -15.92 -15.79 -0.13
C ASP A 310 -16.29 -14.90 1.06
N ALA A 311 -17.23 -13.97 0.95
CA ALA A 311 -17.68 -13.19 2.11
C ALA A 311 -18.25 -14.08 3.22
N ASP A 312 -19.10 -15.06 2.86
CA ASP A 312 -19.66 -16.02 3.82
C ASP A 312 -18.57 -16.98 4.34
N SER A 313 -17.77 -17.54 3.44
CA SER A 313 -16.68 -18.46 3.82
C SER A 313 -15.66 -17.80 4.74
N ARG A 314 -15.15 -16.61 4.37
CA ARG A 314 -14.14 -15.88 5.13
C ARG A 314 -14.69 -15.32 6.43
N SER A 315 -15.98 -14.96 6.48
CA SER A 315 -16.67 -14.63 7.74
C SER A 315 -16.65 -15.80 8.73
N ALA A 316 -16.98 -17.02 8.26
CA ALA A 316 -16.94 -18.22 9.08
C ALA A 316 -15.51 -18.54 9.56
N LEU A 317 -14.51 -18.40 8.68
CA LEU A 317 -13.10 -18.63 9.02
C LEU A 317 -12.56 -17.59 10.01
N ALA A 318 -12.86 -16.30 9.81
CA ALA A 318 -12.45 -15.21 10.71
C ALA A 318 -13.15 -15.26 12.07
N SER A 319 -14.27 -15.96 12.19
CA SER A 319 -14.96 -16.21 13.46
C SER A 319 -14.54 -17.51 14.15
N GLY A 320 -13.55 -18.22 13.57
CA GLY A 320 -13.19 -19.59 13.95
C GLY A 320 -11.81 -19.73 14.61
N GLN A 321 -11.29 -20.95 14.54
CA GLN A 321 -9.94 -21.30 15.01
C GLN A 321 -8.87 -20.67 14.10
N ALA A 322 -7.69 -20.40 14.65
CA ALA A 322 -6.56 -19.81 13.95
C ALA A 322 -5.38 -20.80 13.84
N PRO A 323 -5.52 -21.90 13.07
CA PRO A 323 -4.43 -22.85 12.85
C PRO A 323 -3.20 -22.13 12.28
N GLY A 324 -2.01 -22.51 12.73
CA GLY A 324 -0.74 -21.86 12.37
C GLY A 324 -0.42 -20.60 13.18
N GLN A 325 -1.37 -20.04 13.93
CA GLN A 325 -1.15 -18.88 14.80
C GLN A 325 -1.43 -19.17 16.29
N GLY A 326 -2.01 -20.33 16.58
CA GLY A 326 -2.43 -20.72 17.93
C GLY A 326 -3.70 -20.00 18.40
N GLY A 327 -4.53 -20.71 19.17
CA GLY A 327 -5.79 -20.18 19.70
C GLY A 327 -6.85 -19.94 18.61
N SER A 328 -7.71 -18.96 18.83
CA SER A 328 -8.82 -18.63 17.92
C SER A 328 -8.85 -17.14 17.58
N PHE A 329 -9.39 -16.79 16.41
CA PHE A 329 -9.56 -15.38 16.03
C PHE A 329 -10.48 -14.60 16.98
N PRO A 330 -11.57 -15.18 17.54
CA PRO A 330 -12.39 -14.51 18.56
C PRO A 330 -11.66 -14.09 19.85
N ASP A 331 -10.51 -14.71 20.15
CA ASP A 331 -9.65 -14.30 21.26
C ASP A 331 -8.90 -13.00 20.93
N ARG A 332 -8.74 -12.67 19.64
CA ARG A 332 -8.01 -11.51 19.14
C ARG A 332 -8.90 -10.35 18.73
N PHE A 333 -10.04 -10.62 18.11
CA PHE A 333 -10.98 -9.61 17.64
C PHE A 333 -12.43 -10.14 17.64
N ALA A 334 -13.39 -9.23 17.57
CA ALA A 334 -14.76 -9.53 17.15
C ALA A 334 -14.91 -9.22 15.66
N LEU A 335 -15.56 -10.10 14.90
CA LEU A 335 -15.97 -9.82 13.53
C LEU A 335 -17.31 -9.07 13.58
N ASP A 336 -17.30 -7.80 13.20
CA ASP A 336 -18.49 -6.94 13.23
C ASP A 336 -19.25 -6.99 11.91
N GLU A 337 -18.51 -7.10 10.81
CA GLU A 337 -19.06 -7.04 9.45
C GLU A 337 -18.26 -7.94 8.50
N ALA A 338 -18.96 -8.59 7.57
CA ALA A 338 -18.38 -9.24 6.41
C ALA A 338 -19.26 -8.97 5.19
N THR A 339 -18.73 -8.26 4.21
CA THR A 339 -19.48 -7.84 3.01
C THR A 339 -18.69 -8.12 1.73
N ALA A 340 -19.41 -8.21 0.62
CA ALA A 340 -18.84 -8.21 -0.72
C ALA A 340 -19.43 -7.04 -1.50
N ASP A 341 -18.56 -6.19 -2.07
CA ASP A 341 -18.94 -5.15 -3.01
C ASP A 341 -18.08 -5.27 -4.28
N GLY A 342 -18.75 -5.44 -5.43
CA GLY A 342 -18.10 -5.86 -6.66
C GLY A 342 -17.19 -7.06 -6.40
N ARG A 343 -15.91 -6.93 -6.75
CA ARG A 343 -14.91 -8.01 -6.61
C ARG A 343 -14.19 -8.02 -5.26
N VAL A 344 -14.60 -7.21 -4.29
CA VAL A 344 -13.87 -7.02 -3.03
C VAL A 344 -14.69 -7.53 -1.85
N VAL A 345 -14.10 -8.43 -1.07
CA VAL A 345 -14.60 -8.81 0.26
C VAL A 345 -14.00 -7.88 1.30
N THR A 346 -14.83 -7.35 2.19
CA THR A 346 -14.41 -6.52 3.32
C THR A 346 -14.82 -7.17 4.63
N LEU A 347 -13.87 -7.30 5.56
CA LEU A 347 -14.11 -7.71 6.93
C LEU A 347 -13.84 -6.54 7.88
N GLY A 348 -14.83 -6.19 8.70
CA GLY A 348 -14.69 -5.21 9.78
C GLY A 348 -14.41 -5.92 11.10
N LEU A 349 -13.27 -5.63 11.70
CA LEU A 349 -12.78 -6.27 12.91
C LEU A 349 -12.68 -5.25 14.05
N SER A 350 -13.15 -5.62 15.24
CA SER A 350 -12.91 -4.90 16.49
C SER A 350 -11.87 -5.64 17.33
N PRO A 351 -10.62 -5.16 17.41
CA PRO A 351 -9.59 -5.77 18.24
C PRO A 351 -10.02 -5.89 19.72
N ARG A 352 -9.59 -6.97 20.36
CA ARG A 352 -9.67 -7.12 21.82
C ARG A 352 -8.55 -6.29 22.47
N PRO A 353 -8.73 -5.80 23.70
CA PRO A 353 -7.67 -5.08 24.39
C PRO A 353 -6.38 -5.90 24.51
N GLY A 354 -5.25 -5.30 24.12
CA GLY A 354 -3.92 -5.90 24.23
C GLY A 354 -3.58 -6.93 23.14
N THR A 355 -4.31 -6.94 22.02
CA THR A 355 -4.03 -7.82 20.87
C THR A 355 -3.49 -7.01 19.69
N PHE A 356 -2.60 -7.63 18.92
CA PHE A 356 -1.87 -6.99 17.83
C PHE A 356 -2.42 -7.48 16.48
N VAL A 357 -3.70 -7.17 16.22
CA VAL A 357 -4.43 -7.72 15.07
C VAL A 357 -3.79 -7.35 13.73
N LEU A 358 -3.31 -6.12 13.55
CA LEU A 358 -2.63 -5.71 12.33
C LEU A 358 -1.34 -6.50 12.16
N SER A 359 -0.48 -6.55 13.19
CA SER A 359 0.77 -7.31 13.15
C SER A 359 0.56 -8.81 12.88
N ASP A 360 -0.38 -9.42 13.58
CA ASP A 360 -0.65 -10.86 13.53
C ASP A 360 -1.22 -11.28 12.17
N MET A 361 -1.98 -10.41 11.51
CA MET A 361 -2.62 -10.72 10.22
C MET A 361 -1.84 -10.20 9.00
N ALA A 362 -0.88 -9.31 9.20
CA ALA A 362 0.04 -8.87 8.14
C ALA A 362 1.15 -9.90 7.86
N SER A 363 1.34 -10.90 8.74
CA SER A 363 2.42 -11.88 8.56
C SER A 363 2.07 -13.27 9.10
N GLY A 364 2.64 -14.30 8.48
CA GLY A 364 2.41 -15.70 8.89
C GLY A 364 1.08 -16.26 8.37
N PRO A 365 0.76 -17.52 8.70
CA PRO A 365 -0.40 -18.20 8.13
C PRO A 365 -1.72 -17.58 8.62
N VAL A 366 -2.50 -16.96 7.75
CA VAL A 366 -3.80 -16.35 8.08
C VAL A 366 -4.90 -17.12 7.36
N LEU A 367 -5.62 -17.96 8.09
CA LEU A 367 -6.60 -18.91 7.52
C LEU A 367 -7.63 -18.24 6.59
N PHE A 368 -8.21 -17.11 6.96
CA PHE A 368 -9.22 -16.42 6.14
C PHE A 368 -8.62 -15.63 4.96
N ALA A 369 -7.30 -15.47 4.91
CA ALA A 369 -6.55 -14.84 3.83
C ALA A 369 -5.76 -15.86 2.99
N THR A 370 -6.00 -17.16 3.20
CA THR A 370 -5.32 -18.22 2.45
C THR A 370 -5.79 -18.28 1.00
N CYS A 371 -4.94 -18.92 0.21
CA CYS A 371 -5.20 -19.52 -1.09
C CYS A 371 -4.80 -21.01 -0.98
#